data_AF-A0A4C1TT11-F1
#
_entry.id   AF-A0A4C1TT11-F1
#
_cell.length_a   1.000
_cell.length_b   1.000
_cell.length_c   1.000
_cell.angle_alpha   90.00
_cell.angle_beta   90.00
_cell.angle_gamma   90.00
#
_symmetry.space_group_name_H-M   'P 1'
#
loop_
_entity.id
_entity.type
_entity.pdbx_description
1 polymer ?
#
loop_
_entity_poly.entity_id
_entity_poly.type
_entity_poly.pdbx_seq_one_letter_code
_entity_poly.pdbx_strand_id
1 'polypeptide(L)'
;MHKTQESEIYNKMKNSEKKIFNERDEKWLLRQVADNPKLSAPKLAEIAEKYLKKKCNPETIRRILRKHGLHGRVALKKPFINPKNRQIRLEFVQEHEKKDFEFWKTVIFADESKFNIFGSDGPSKVLEWKQEKKILYPTLYVNHTQLAALGPHEAQQAFGAP
;
A
#
# COMPACT_ATOMS: atom_id res chain seq x y z
N MET A 1 64.04 -1.38 30.38
CA MET A 1 63.06 -1.00 29.35
C MET A 1 62.21 -2.22 29.00
N HIS A 2 61.04 -2.38 29.62
CA HIS A 2 60.11 -3.45 29.29
C HIS A 2 59.12 -2.95 28.24
N LYS A 3 59.08 -3.60 27.07
CA LYS A 3 58.03 -3.35 26.07
C LYS A 3 56.85 -4.26 26.40
N THR A 4 55.73 -3.68 26.78
CA THR A 4 54.43 -4.37 26.90
C THR A 4 53.94 -4.68 25.50
N GLN A 5 53.65 -5.96 25.19
CA GLN A 5 52.97 -6.32 23.96
C GLN A 5 51.48 -6.03 24.12
N GLU A 6 50.98 -5.02 23.42
CA GLU A 6 49.55 -4.82 23.25
C GLU A 6 49.02 -5.89 22.30
N SER A 7 48.25 -6.85 22.83
CA SER A 7 47.53 -7.82 22.01
C SER A 7 46.26 -7.17 21.46
N GLU A 8 46.24 -6.89 20.16
CA GLU A 8 45.05 -6.43 19.45
C GLU A 8 43.94 -7.49 19.51
N ILE A 9 42.87 -7.20 20.25
CA ILE A 9 41.68 -8.05 20.28
C ILE A 9 40.90 -7.83 18.98
N TYR A 10 41.13 -8.66 17.96
CA TYR A 10 40.30 -8.67 16.77
C TYR A 10 38.90 -9.24 17.10
N ASN A 11 37.88 -8.38 17.06
CA ASN A 11 36.49 -8.81 17.09
C ASN A 11 36.16 -9.59 15.80
N LYS A 12 36.08 -10.92 15.90
CA LYS A 12 35.59 -11.78 14.82
C LYS A 12 34.17 -11.37 14.45
N MET A 13 33.91 -11.11 13.16
CA MET A 13 32.56 -10.77 12.68
C MET A 13 31.58 -11.86 13.12
N LYS A 14 30.49 -11.46 13.82
CA LYS A 14 29.45 -12.40 14.24
C LYS A 14 28.83 -13.04 12.99
N ASN A 15 28.99 -14.35 12.85
CA ASN A 15 28.26 -15.12 11.84
C ASN A 15 26.76 -14.91 12.07
N SER A 16 26.07 -14.28 11.12
CA SER A 16 24.63 -14.08 11.22
C SER A 16 23.95 -15.46 11.28
N GLU A 17 23.13 -15.69 12.29
CA GLU A 17 22.30 -16.89 12.36
C GLU A 17 21.50 -17.05 11.06
N LYS A 18 21.36 -18.31 10.61
CA LYS A 18 20.59 -18.61 9.39
C LYS A 18 19.15 -18.12 9.57
N LYS A 19 18.72 -17.23 8.69
CA LYS A 19 17.33 -16.71 8.69
C LYS A 19 16.35 -17.88 8.50
N ILE A 20 15.25 -17.86 9.27
CA ILE A 20 14.17 -18.86 9.17
C ILE A 20 13.59 -18.89 7.74
N PHE A 21 13.40 -17.71 7.15
CA PHE A 21 12.93 -17.53 5.78
C PHE A 21 14.09 -17.28 4.83
N ASN A 22 14.11 -18.00 3.70
CA ASN A 22 15.01 -17.71 2.59
C ASN A 22 14.40 -16.61 1.70
N GLU A 23 15.14 -16.15 0.69
CA GLU A 23 14.65 -15.11 -0.23
C GLU A 23 13.41 -15.54 -1.04
N ARG A 24 13.30 -16.83 -1.38
CA ARG A 24 12.14 -17.39 -2.10
C ARG A 24 10.89 -17.38 -1.24
N ASP A 25 11.02 -17.67 0.05
CA ASP A 25 9.94 -17.66 1.02
C ASP A 25 9.52 -16.21 1.31
N GLU A 26 10.47 -15.28 1.44
CA GLU A 26 10.18 -13.85 1.54
C GLU A 26 9.36 -13.39 0.31
N LYS A 27 9.78 -13.74 -0.91
CA LYS A 27 9.04 -13.43 -2.14
C LYS A 27 7.65 -14.05 -2.18
N TRP A 28 7.50 -15.29 -1.71
CA TRP A 28 6.19 -15.94 -1.62
C TRP A 28 5.26 -15.21 -0.65
N LEU A 29 5.79 -14.80 0.51
CA LEU A 29 5.04 -14.06 1.51
C LEU A 29 4.59 -12.68 0.97
N LEU A 30 5.45 -11.99 0.22
CA LEU A 30 5.10 -10.74 -0.44
C LEU A 30 3.98 -10.92 -1.47
N ARG A 31 3.96 -12.04 -2.21
CA ARG A 31 2.86 -12.35 -3.14
C ARG A 31 1.54 -12.56 -2.40
N GLN A 32 1.55 -13.27 -1.27
CA GLN A 32 0.35 -13.45 -0.46
C GLN A 32 -0.23 -12.11 0.02
N VAL A 33 0.64 -11.16 0.38
CA VAL A 33 0.24 -9.80 0.76
C VAL A 33 -0.22 -8.97 -0.44
N ALA A 34 0.36 -9.17 -1.63
CA ALA A 34 -0.09 -8.49 -2.84
C ALA A 34 -1.50 -8.94 -3.26
N ASP A 35 -1.78 -10.25 -3.18
CA ASP A 35 -3.10 -10.82 -3.51
C ASP A 35 -4.17 -10.37 -2.50
N ASN A 36 -3.83 -10.36 -1.21
CA ASN A 36 -4.72 -9.88 -0.16
C ASN A 36 -3.96 -9.00 0.86
N PRO A 37 -3.95 -7.67 0.68
CA PRO A 37 -3.19 -6.76 1.55
C PRO A 37 -3.79 -6.63 2.96
N LYS A 38 -4.98 -7.18 3.22
CA LYS A 38 -5.65 -7.15 4.53
C LYS A 38 -5.24 -8.30 5.45
N LEU A 39 -4.40 -9.22 4.99
CA LEU A 39 -3.97 -10.35 5.81
C LEU A 39 -3.15 -9.87 7.01
N SER A 40 -3.55 -10.29 8.21
CA SER A 40 -2.82 -9.95 9.43
C SER A 40 -1.51 -10.75 9.53
N ALA A 41 -0.51 -10.19 10.20
CA ALA A 41 0.76 -10.90 10.41
C ALA A 41 0.63 -12.27 11.11
N PRO A 42 -0.27 -12.45 12.11
CA PRO A 42 -0.54 -13.77 12.68
C PRO A 42 -1.14 -14.74 11.65
N LYS A 43 -2.07 -14.29 10.82
CA LYS A 43 -2.67 -15.14 9.79
C LYS A 43 -1.65 -15.55 8.74
N LEU A 44 -0.76 -14.63 8.36
CA LEU A 44 0.38 -14.93 7.49
C LEU A 44 1.33 -15.94 8.12
N ALA A 45 1.51 -15.94 9.45
CA ALA A 45 2.33 -16.92 10.16
C ALA A 45 1.73 -18.32 10.07
N GLU A 46 0.42 -18.45 10.30
CA GLU A 46 -0.31 -19.71 10.16
C GLU A 46 -0.25 -20.24 8.71
N ILE A 47 -0.44 -19.34 7.73
CA ILE A 47 -0.35 -19.67 6.31
C ILE A 47 1.07 -20.12 5.97
N ALA A 48 2.11 -19.42 6.43
CA ALA A 48 3.50 -19.81 6.21
C ALA A 48 3.82 -21.16 6.87
N GLU A 49 3.31 -21.44 8.07
CA GLU A 49 3.48 -22.74 8.73
C GLU A 49 2.84 -23.86 7.92
N LYS A 50 1.62 -23.64 7.39
CA LYS A 50 0.90 -24.64 6.59
C LYS A 50 1.59 -24.98 5.27
N TYR A 51 2.05 -23.98 4.52
CA TYR A 51 2.60 -24.17 3.17
C TYR A 51 4.11 -24.39 3.14
N LEU A 52 4.86 -23.65 3.97
CA LEU A 52 6.32 -23.70 4.01
C LEU A 52 6.86 -24.62 5.11
N LYS A 53 5.99 -25.16 5.98
CA LYS A 53 6.36 -25.97 7.17
C LYS A 53 7.31 -25.21 8.11
N LYS A 54 7.21 -23.89 8.12
CA LYS A 54 8.05 -22.99 8.92
C LYS A 54 7.21 -22.25 9.94
N LYS A 55 7.32 -22.67 11.19
CA LYS A 55 6.72 -21.97 12.32
C LYS A 55 7.51 -20.71 12.62
N CYS A 56 6.85 -19.56 12.69
CA CYS A 56 7.50 -18.29 12.99
C CYS A 56 6.64 -17.42 13.91
N ASN A 57 7.29 -16.54 14.66
CA ASN A 57 6.59 -15.49 15.40
C ASN A 57 6.03 -14.46 14.40
N PRO A 58 4.77 -13.98 14.55
CA PRO A 58 4.21 -12.91 13.74
C PRO A 58 5.13 -11.68 13.59
N GLU A 59 5.97 -11.36 14.57
CA GLU A 59 6.93 -10.25 14.47
C GLU A 59 8.02 -10.48 13.42
N THR A 60 8.39 -11.74 13.16
CA THR A 60 9.31 -12.08 12.07
C THR A 60 8.73 -11.69 10.72
N ILE A 61 7.43 -11.93 10.54
CA ILE A 61 6.68 -11.52 9.34
C ILE A 61 6.62 -10.01 9.24
N ARG A 62 6.27 -9.30 10.33
CA ARG A 62 6.26 -7.82 10.32
C ARG A 62 7.63 -7.25 9.94
N ARG A 63 8.73 -7.82 10.45
CA ARG A 63 10.09 -7.41 10.10
C ARG A 63 10.41 -7.63 8.63
N ILE A 64 10.02 -8.78 8.06
CA ILE A 64 10.19 -9.06 6.63
C ILE A 64 9.39 -8.04 5.80
N LEU A 65 8.13 -7.80 6.14
CA LEU A 65 7.29 -6.84 5.42
C LEU A 65 7.87 -5.42 5.48
N ARG A 66 8.30 -4.95 6.65
CA ARG A 66 8.95 -3.64 6.81
C ARG A 66 10.27 -3.53 6.03
N LYS A 67 11.08 -4.60 5.98
CA LYS A 67 12.31 -4.67 5.17
C LYS A 67 12.01 -4.42 3.68
N HIS A 68 10.83 -4.83 3.21
CA HIS A 68 10.35 -4.59 1.84
C HIS A 68 9.47 -3.33 1.70
N GLY A 69 9.51 -2.45 2.70
CA GLY A 69 8.78 -1.17 2.68
C GLY A 69 7.27 -1.27 2.89
N LEU A 70 6.75 -2.43 3.29
CA LEU A 70 5.33 -2.63 3.57
C LEU A 70 5.01 -2.33 5.03
N HIS A 71 4.05 -1.43 5.24
CA HIS A 71 3.59 -1.05 6.55
C HIS A 71 2.07 -1.26 6.70
N GLY A 72 1.65 -1.66 7.89
CA GLY A 72 0.24 -1.67 8.26
C GLY A 72 -0.30 -0.25 8.30
N ARG A 73 -1.35 0.02 7.53
CA ARG A 73 -2.06 1.30 7.47
C ARG A 73 -3.56 1.06 7.54
N VAL A 74 -4.31 2.02 8.07
CA VAL A 74 -5.77 1.94 8.08
C VAL A 74 -6.30 1.91 6.64
N ALA A 75 -7.13 0.92 6.35
CA ALA A 75 -7.84 0.81 5.09
C ALA A 75 -8.83 1.96 4.93
N LEU A 76 -8.87 2.57 3.73
CA LEU A 76 -9.88 3.57 3.41
C LEU A 76 -11.22 2.86 3.16
N LYS A 77 -12.29 3.34 3.80
CA LYS A 77 -13.66 2.88 3.53
C LYS A 77 -14.06 3.40 2.16
N LYS A 78 -14.22 2.51 1.18
CA LYS A 78 -14.72 2.86 -0.15
C LYS A 78 -16.18 2.40 -0.24
N PRO A 79 -17.11 3.24 -0.77
CA PRO A 79 -18.45 2.77 -1.05
C PRO A 79 -18.40 1.67 -2.09
N PHE A 80 -19.25 0.65 -1.93
CA PHE A 80 -19.40 -0.38 -2.93
C PHE A 80 -20.05 0.23 -4.18
N ILE A 81 -19.44 0.02 -5.35
CA ILE A 81 -19.98 0.46 -6.63
C ILE A 81 -20.38 -0.78 -7.41
N ASN A 82 -21.69 -0.94 -7.63
CA ASN A 82 -22.25 -1.96 -8.50
C ASN A 82 -21.71 -1.78 -9.95
N PRO A 83 -21.41 -2.86 -10.69
CA PRO A 83 -21.08 -2.81 -12.12
C PRO A 83 -21.93 -1.85 -12.96
N LYS A 84 -23.26 -1.80 -12.77
CA LYS A 84 -24.13 -0.86 -13.48
C LYS A 84 -23.78 0.60 -13.19
N ASN A 85 -23.60 0.93 -11.91
CA ASN A 85 -23.24 2.29 -11.48
C ASN A 85 -21.84 2.68 -11.95
N ARG A 86 -20.93 1.70 -12.09
CA ARG A 86 -19.60 1.94 -12.67
C ARG A 86 -19.69 2.37 -14.12
N GLN A 87 -20.54 1.71 -14.91
CA GLN A 87 -20.74 2.04 -16.32
C GLN A 87 -21.33 3.45 -16.48
N ILE A 88 -22.40 3.76 -15.73
CA ILE A 88 -23.03 5.10 -15.75
C ILE A 88 -22.02 6.20 -15.38
N ARG A 89 -21.18 5.96 -14.36
CA ARG A 89 -20.13 6.91 -13.98
C ARG A 89 -19.08 7.09 -15.07
N LEU A 90 -18.71 6.01 -15.77
CA LEU A 90 -17.74 6.07 -16.84
C LEU A 90 -18.28 6.85 -18.05
N GLU A 91 -19.53 6.59 -18.45
CA GLU A 91 -20.22 7.31 -19.51
C GLU A 91 -20.33 8.81 -19.18
N PHE A 92 -20.73 9.12 -17.95
CA PHE A 92 -20.78 10.51 -17.48
C PHE A 92 -19.42 11.20 -17.60
N VAL A 93 -18.34 10.54 -17.14
CA VAL A 93 -16.98 11.10 -17.26
C VAL A 93 -16.59 11.28 -18.73
N GLN A 94 -16.81 10.29 -19.60
CA GLN A 94 -16.46 10.39 -21.01
C GLN A 94 -17.20 11.53 -21.72
N GLU A 95 -18.47 11.74 -21.41
CA GLU A 95 -19.27 12.82 -21.98
C GLU A 95 -18.81 14.21 -21.48
N HIS A 96 -18.34 14.28 -20.23
CA HIS A 96 -18.06 15.55 -19.55
C HIS A 96 -16.57 15.90 -19.43
N GLU A 97 -15.64 14.99 -19.77
CA GLU A 97 -14.18 15.17 -19.64
C GLU A 97 -13.66 16.37 -20.44
N LYS A 98 -14.22 16.59 -21.64
CA LYS A 98 -13.80 17.66 -22.56
C LYS A 98 -14.64 18.93 -22.44
N LYS A 99 -15.49 19.06 -21.41
CA LYS A 99 -16.35 20.24 -21.24
C LYS A 99 -15.53 21.42 -20.71
N ASP A 100 -15.80 22.59 -21.29
CA ASP A 100 -15.12 23.82 -20.91
C ASP A 100 -15.52 24.32 -19.53
N PHE A 101 -14.68 25.18 -18.96
CA PHE A 101 -14.91 25.77 -17.65
C PHE A 101 -16.21 26.58 -17.56
N GLU A 102 -16.61 27.27 -18.64
CA GLU A 102 -17.86 28.04 -18.69
C GLU A 102 -19.09 27.15 -18.54
N PHE A 103 -19.06 25.91 -19.05
CA PHE A 103 -20.13 24.93 -18.83
C PHE A 103 -20.22 24.56 -17.34
N TRP A 104 -19.10 24.29 -16.68
CA TRP A 104 -19.09 23.90 -15.27
C TRP A 104 -19.58 25.02 -14.33
N LYS A 105 -19.39 26.29 -14.70
CA LYS A 105 -19.98 27.43 -13.95
C LYS A 105 -21.50 27.41 -13.91
N THR A 106 -22.15 26.83 -14.91
CA THR A 106 -23.62 26.75 -14.96
C THR A 106 -24.19 25.58 -14.17
N VAL A 107 -23.36 24.60 -13.80
CA VAL A 107 -23.80 23.39 -13.12
C VAL A 107 -23.80 23.60 -11.61
N ILE A 108 -24.95 23.39 -10.98
CA ILE A 108 -25.10 23.38 -9.51
C ILE A 108 -25.27 21.94 -9.06
N PHE A 109 -24.38 21.48 -8.19
CA PHE A 109 -24.51 20.18 -7.53
C PHE A 109 -25.22 20.34 -6.19
N ALA A 110 -26.25 19.53 -5.96
CA ALA A 110 -26.92 19.40 -4.67
C ALA A 110 -26.83 17.95 -4.21
N ASP A 111 -26.43 17.74 -2.95
CA ASP A 111 -26.39 16.44 -2.31
C ASP A 111 -26.74 16.59 -0.83
N GLU A 112 -27.31 15.54 -0.24
CA GLU A 112 -27.65 15.50 1.18
C GLU A 112 -26.43 15.05 2.00
N SER A 113 -25.98 15.91 2.91
CA SER A 113 -24.88 15.57 3.83
C SER A 113 -25.41 15.26 5.22
N LYS A 114 -24.99 14.11 5.79
CA LYS A 114 -25.27 13.74 7.17
C LYS A 114 -24.28 14.43 8.11
N PHE A 115 -24.78 15.19 9.08
CA PHE A 115 -23.97 15.78 10.16
C PHE A 115 -24.25 15.04 11.48
N ASN A 116 -23.22 14.43 12.06
CA ASN A 116 -23.35 13.76 13.37
C ASN A 116 -23.16 14.80 14.50
N ILE A 117 -24.20 15.05 15.30
CA ILE A 117 -24.14 15.97 16.47
C ILE A 117 -23.43 15.30 17.66
N PHE A 118 -23.58 13.98 17.79
CA PHE A 118 -22.91 13.16 18.81
C PHE A 118 -22.35 11.88 18.18
N GLY A 119 -21.15 11.49 18.58
CA GLY A 119 -20.46 10.30 18.07
C GLY A 119 -19.81 10.49 16.70
N SER A 120 -18.93 9.55 16.32
CA SER A 120 -18.31 9.50 14.99
C SER A 120 -18.56 8.14 14.37
N ASP A 121 -18.67 8.08 13.04
CA ASP A 121 -18.80 6.80 12.31
C ASP A 121 -17.53 5.93 12.39
N GLY A 122 -16.46 6.46 13.00
CA GLY A 122 -15.22 5.76 13.32
C GLY A 122 -14.36 5.40 12.10
N PRO A 123 -13.02 5.38 12.24
CA PRO A 123 -12.17 4.85 11.18
C PRO A 123 -12.39 3.34 11.01
N SER A 124 -12.17 2.84 9.81
CA SER A 124 -12.14 1.40 9.57
C SER A 124 -11.03 0.77 10.44
N LYS A 125 -11.34 -0.24 11.24
CA LYS A 125 -10.34 -0.96 12.07
C LYS A 125 -9.50 -1.97 11.27
N VAL A 126 -9.67 -2.00 9.95
CA VAL A 126 -8.98 -2.93 9.05
C VAL A 126 -7.64 -2.33 8.67
N LEU A 127 -6.57 -3.10 8.90
CA LEU A 127 -5.23 -2.76 8.43
C LEU A 127 -4.99 -3.36 7.04
N GLU A 128 -4.34 -2.58 6.18
CA GLU A 128 -3.83 -2.99 4.88
C GLU A 128 -2.33 -2.75 4.84
N TRP A 129 -1.56 -3.73 4.35
CA TRP A 129 -0.15 -3.56 4.07
C TRP A 129 0.01 -2.72 2.81
N LYS A 130 0.67 -1.57 2.94
CA LYS A 130 0.95 -0.66 1.84
C LYS A 130 2.39 -0.21 1.86
N GLN A 131 2.94 0.00 0.68
CA GLN A 131 4.18 0.76 0.54
C GLN A 131 3.94 2.21 0.94
N GLU A 132 4.99 2.88 1.42
CA GLU A 132 4.95 4.31 1.61
C GLU A 132 4.71 4.99 0.26
N LYS A 133 3.56 5.65 0.13
CA LYS A 133 3.29 6.54 -1.01
C LYS A 133 3.79 7.92 -0.63
N LYS A 134 4.69 8.52 -1.42
CA LYS A 134 4.86 9.97 -1.44
C LYS A 134 3.51 10.55 -1.84
N ILE A 135 2.84 11.24 -0.92
CA ILE A 135 1.47 11.68 -1.10
C ILE A 135 1.45 12.77 -2.16
N LEU A 136 1.02 12.44 -3.36
CA LEU A 136 0.43 13.37 -4.31
C LEU A 136 -1.05 13.01 -4.33
N TYR A 137 -1.83 13.75 -3.54
CA TYR A 137 -3.29 13.75 -3.42
C TYR A 137 -4.01 12.44 -2.98
N PRO A 138 -5.11 12.54 -2.20
CA PRO A 138 -5.98 11.41 -1.93
C PRO A 138 -6.59 10.94 -3.25
N THR A 139 -6.09 9.81 -3.76
CA THR A 139 -6.52 9.23 -5.03
C THR A 139 -8.04 8.98 -5.02
N LEU A 140 -8.79 9.91 -5.61
CA LEU A 140 -10.06 9.62 -6.27
C LEU A 140 -9.81 8.51 -7.29
N TYR A 141 -10.84 7.70 -7.56
CA TYR A 141 -10.79 6.45 -8.32
C TYR A 141 -9.87 6.47 -9.54
N VAL A 142 -8.62 6.01 -9.39
CA VAL A 142 -7.79 5.56 -10.51
C VAL A 142 -7.49 4.09 -10.27
N ASN A 143 -7.99 3.24 -11.17
CA ASN A 143 -7.55 1.86 -11.24
C ASN A 143 -6.05 1.88 -11.53
N HIS A 144 -5.28 1.36 -10.58
CA HIS A 144 -3.83 1.21 -10.62
C HIS A 144 -3.34 0.37 -11.80
N THR A 145 -4.25 -0.31 -12.50
CA THR A 145 -4.00 -1.07 -13.72
C THR A 145 -3.86 -0.21 -15.00
N GLN A 146 -4.23 1.08 -14.98
CA GLN A 146 -4.10 1.96 -16.17
C GLN A 146 -2.85 2.86 -16.17
N LEU A 147 -2.14 3.00 -15.04
CA LEU A 147 -0.91 3.81 -14.96
C LEU A 147 0.38 3.05 -15.33
N ALA A 148 0.30 1.76 -15.65
CA ALA A 148 1.46 0.96 -16.07
C ALA A 148 1.73 1.02 -17.58
N ALA A 149 0.89 1.70 -18.36
CA ALA A 149 0.95 1.72 -19.82
C ALA A 149 1.42 3.04 -20.44
N LEU A 150 1.61 4.10 -19.64
CA LEU A 150 2.10 5.39 -20.15
C LEU A 150 3.56 5.56 -19.72
N GLY A 151 4.45 5.67 -20.70
CA GLY A 151 5.86 5.92 -20.46
C GLY A 151 6.10 7.28 -19.80
N PRO A 152 7.26 7.49 -19.16
CA PRO A 152 7.57 8.71 -18.40
C PRO A 152 7.51 10.00 -19.24
N HIS A 153 7.44 9.90 -20.56
CA HIS A 153 7.46 11.02 -21.50
C HIS A 153 6.08 11.65 -21.76
N GLU A 154 4.97 10.93 -21.52
CA GLU A 154 3.60 11.45 -21.80
C GLU A 154 3.01 12.21 -20.59
N ALA A 155 3.51 11.94 -19.38
CA ALA A 155 3.05 12.60 -18.15
C ALA A 155 3.43 14.09 -18.09
N GLN A 156 4.44 14.53 -18.86
CA GLN A 156 4.90 15.92 -18.90
C GLN A 156 4.09 16.80 -19.86
N GLN A 157 3.33 16.21 -20.79
CA GLN A 157 2.61 16.95 -21.82
C GLN A 157 1.11 17.14 -21.49
N ALA A 158 0.58 16.38 -20.53
CA ALA A 158 -0.84 16.43 -20.12
C ALA A 158 -1.15 17.50 -19.04
N PHE A 159 -0.14 18.01 -18.35
CA PHE A 159 -0.29 19.08 -17.37
C PHE A 159 0.54 20.27 -17.83
N GLY A 160 -0.05 21.08 -18.71
CA GLY A 160 0.50 22.39 -19.04
C GLY A 160 0.78 23.16 -17.75
N ALA A 161 2.06 23.35 -17.45
CA ALA A 161 2.51 24.36 -16.52
C ALA A 161 2.39 25.74 -17.21
N PRO A 162 2.19 26.83 -16.44
CA PRO A 162 1.98 28.18 -16.98
C PRO A 162 3.11 28.67 -17.88
#